data_AF-W4RU15-F1
#
_entry.id   AF-W4RU15-F1
#
_cell.length_a   1.000
_cell.length_b   1.000
_cell.length_c   1.000
_cell.angle_alpha   90.00
_cell.angle_beta   90.00
_cell.angle_gamma   90.00
#
_symmetry.space_group_name_H-M   'P 1'
#
loop_
_entity.id
_entity.type
_entity.pdbx_description
1 polymer ?
#
loop_
_entity_poly.entity_id
_entity_poly.type
_entity_poly.pdbx_seq_one_letter_code
_entity_poly.pdbx_strand_id
1 'polypeptide(L)'
;MLTNALSKVPVKYHNRLRKGLLFAAFFAIYFGFLLFMVFTVESETITKETGHLFWKKTTETTIHYDLSERIPYLIATIALLLVAIVCLVIVFRMTQLSRKYKNYSAVIRGNDKLLIQQIADINNSNPRQVMNDLQNMIDSNYINGYYIDYKQGLLVANNYNPEKFVKKIVKCQSCGASNEVVIGQSNYCKYCDSLIL
;
A
#
# COMPACT_ATOMS: atom_id res chain seq x y z
N MET A 1 17.44 -4.48 -3.13
CA MET A 1 17.66 -3.58 -1.97
C MET A 1 16.44 -2.70 -1.66
N LEU A 2 15.88 -1.96 -2.62
CA LEU A 2 14.68 -1.11 -2.39
C LEU A 2 13.45 -1.88 -1.83
N THR A 3 13.28 -3.14 -2.20
CA THR A 3 12.17 -4.00 -1.76
C THR A 3 12.13 -4.19 -0.24
N ASN A 4 13.29 -4.38 0.40
CA ASN A 4 13.38 -4.62 1.84
C ASN A 4 13.23 -3.33 2.65
N ALA A 5 13.48 -2.17 2.04
CA ALA A 5 13.27 -0.88 2.69
C ALA A 5 11.78 -0.50 2.67
N LEU A 6 11.09 -0.74 1.55
CA LEU A 6 9.67 -0.41 1.40
C LEU A 6 8.75 -1.28 2.28
N SER A 7 9.13 -2.53 2.57
CA SER A 7 8.36 -3.40 3.47
C SER A 7 8.40 -2.93 4.93
N LYS A 8 9.41 -2.15 5.33
CA LYS A 8 9.51 -1.58 6.69
C LYS A 8 8.68 -0.31 6.88
N VAL A 9 8.22 0.30 5.79
CA VAL A 9 7.42 1.53 5.88
C VAL A 9 6.00 1.15 6.29
N PRO A 10 5.44 1.74 7.37
CA PRO A 10 4.10 1.40 7.82
C PRO A 10 3.06 1.70 6.73
N VAL A 11 2.13 0.77 6.52
CA VAL A 11 1.13 0.83 5.45
C VAL A 11 0.26 2.09 5.54
N LYS A 12 0.04 2.59 6.76
CA LYS A 12 -0.65 3.86 7.02
C LYS A 12 -0.07 5.04 6.22
N TYR A 13 1.25 5.05 6.00
CA TYR A 13 1.92 6.13 5.27
C TYR A 13 1.98 5.90 3.76
N HIS A 14 1.64 4.70 3.26
CA HIS A 14 1.80 4.37 1.85
C HIS A 14 1.02 5.30 0.94
N ASN A 15 -0.20 5.70 1.32
CA ASN A 15 -1.00 6.60 0.50
C ASN A 15 -0.43 8.03 0.46
N ARG A 16 0.11 8.52 1.59
CA ARG A 16 0.74 9.85 1.67
C ARG A 16 2.06 9.87 0.89
N LEU A 17 2.91 8.86 1.08
CA LEU A 17 4.17 8.71 0.35
C LEU A 17 3.94 8.56 -1.14
N ARG A 18 2.96 7.75 -1.56
CA ARG A 18 2.60 7.61 -2.97
C ARG A 18 2.22 8.95 -3.59
N LYS A 19 1.37 9.74 -2.93
CA LYS A 19 0.99 11.08 -3.41
C LYS A 19 2.21 12.01 -3.48
N GLY A 20 3.08 11.99 -2.48
CA GLY A 20 4.31 12.78 -2.47
C GLY A 20 5.28 12.41 -3.60
N LEU A 21 5.48 11.12 -3.84
CA LEU A 21 6.33 10.62 -4.94
C LEU A 21 5.74 10.94 -6.32
N LEU A 22 4.42 10.83 -6.49
CA LEU A 22 3.75 11.23 -7.72
C LEU A 22 3.88 12.74 -7.98
N PHE A 23 3.74 13.55 -6.94
CA PHE A 23 3.96 14.99 -7.02
C PHE A 23 5.43 15.29 -7.42
N ALA A 24 6.40 14.66 -6.76
CA ALA A 24 7.82 14.83 -7.11
C ALA A 24 8.12 14.41 -8.57
N ALA A 25 7.57 13.28 -9.02
CA ALA A 25 7.72 12.83 -10.40
C ALA A 25 7.10 13.81 -11.41
N PHE A 26 5.91 14.34 -11.11
CA PHE A 26 5.26 15.35 -11.94
C PHE A 26 6.12 16.62 -12.08
N PHE A 27 6.65 17.13 -10.97
CA PHE A 27 7.53 18.30 -11.00
C PHE A 27 8.83 18.04 -11.76
N ALA A 28 9.45 16.87 -11.57
CA ALA A 28 10.67 16.50 -12.29
C ALA A 28 10.44 16.43 -13.81
N ILE A 29 9.32 15.84 -14.24
CA ILE A 29 8.94 15.78 -15.67
C ILE A 29 8.64 17.18 -16.21
N TYR A 30 7.87 17.99 -15.47
CA TYR A 30 7.52 19.34 -15.89
C TYR A 30 8.75 20.24 -16.05
N PHE A 31 9.65 20.26 -15.05
CA PHE A 31 10.90 21.02 -15.15
C PHE A 31 11.84 20.46 -16.21
N GLY A 32 11.94 19.14 -16.34
CA GLY A 32 12.71 18.51 -17.41
C GLY A 32 12.21 18.91 -18.80
N PHE A 33 10.89 18.99 -18.98
CA PHE A 33 10.29 19.46 -20.23
C PHE A 33 10.62 20.92 -20.51
N LEU A 34 10.56 21.81 -19.51
CA LEU A 34 10.95 23.21 -19.68
C LEU A 34 12.41 23.37 -20.09
N LEU A 35 13.33 22.62 -19.45
CA LEU A 35 14.75 22.64 -19.80
C LEU A 35 15.00 22.08 -21.20
N PHE A 36 14.25 21.04 -21.59
CA PHE A 36 14.31 20.50 -22.95
C PHE A 36 13.84 21.54 -23.98
N MET A 37 12.76 22.28 -23.70
CA MET A 37 12.30 23.35 -24.59
C MET A 37 13.39 24.42 -24.77
N VAL A 38 14.06 24.85 -23.69
CA VAL A 38 15.21 25.77 -23.76
C VAL A 38 16.35 25.20 -24.62
N PHE A 39 16.64 23.91 -24.51
CA PHE A 39 17.65 23.23 -25.34
C PHE A 39 17.29 23.26 -26.84
N THR A 40 16.00 23.12 -27.19
CA THR A 40 15.53 23.12 -28.58
C THR A 40 15.49 24.50 -29.25
N VAL A 41 15.62 25.59 -28.49
CA VAL A 41 15.67 26.94 -29.07
C VAL A 41 16.99 27.14 -29.81
N GLU A 42 16.94 27.10 -31.14
CA GLU A 42 18.15 27.14 -31.97
C GLU A 42 18.69 28.54 -32.24
N SER A 43 17.81 29.53 -32.29
CA SER A 43 18.18 30.92 -32.41
C SER A 43 17.06 31.79 -31.85
N GLU A 44 17.44 32.91 -31.26
CA GLU A 44 16.50 33.96 -30.91
C GLU A 44 16.70 35.13 -31.87
N THR A 45 15.62 35.55 -32.52
CA THR A 45 15.59 36.74 -33.35
C THR A 45 15.18 37.91 -32.47
N ILE A 46 16.12 38.78 -32.14
CA ILE A 46 15.81 40.01 -31.41
C ILE A 46 15.56 41.10 -32.46
N THR A 47 14.32 41.57 -32.55
CA THR A 47 13.95 42.76 -33.30
C THR A 47 14.18 43.98 -32.43
N LYS A 48 15.24 44.73 -32.75
CA LYS A 48 15.44 46.06 -32.16
C LYS A 48 14.80 47.08 -33.09
N GLU A 49 13.76 47.74 -32.61
CA GLU A 49 13.22 48.93 -33.27
C GLU A 49 13.97 50.15 -32.74
N THR A 50 14.75 50.77 -33.63
CA THR A 50 15.37 52.07 -33.33
C THR A 50 14.82 53.12 -34.28
N GLY A 51 14.34 54.23 -33.72
CA GLY A 51 13.77 55.35 -34.48
C GLY A 51 12.50 55.93 -33.85
N HIS A 52 12.19 57.18 -34.19
CA HIS A 52 11.04 57.91 -33.68
C HIS A 52 9.88 57.85 -34.68
N LEU A 53 8.69 57.45 -34.21
CA LEU A 53 7.34 57.43 -34.80
C LEU A 53 7.14 57.06 -36.29
N PHE A 54 7.87 57.64 -37.25
CA PHE A 54 7.68 57.42 -38.70
C PHE A 54 8.93 56.91 -39.43
N TRP A 55 10.10 56.87 -38.79
CA TRP A 55 11.36 56.39 -39.39
C TRP A 55 11.96 55.27 -38.53
N LYS A 56 11.16 54.22 -38.29
CA LYS A 56 11.65 53.03 -37.58
C LYS A 56 12.49 52.19 -38.53
N LYS A 57 13.75 51.98 -38.17
CA LYS A 57 14.58 50.95 -38.81
C LYS A 57 14.45 49.69 -37.98
N THR A 58 13.93 48.63 -38.60
CA THR A 58 13.91 47.31 -38.01
C THR A 58 15.25 46.65 -38.31
N THR A 59 16.02 46.37 -37.27
CA THR A 59 17.25 45.57 -37.41
C THR A 59 16.99 44.22 -36.74
N GLU A 60 16.99 43.17 -37.56
CA GLU A 60 16.90 41.79 -37.09
C GLU A 60 18.31 41.28 -36.79
N THR A 61 18.59 41.02 -35.52
CA THR A 61 19.83 40.36 -35.11
C THR A 61 19.49 38.93 -34.69
N THR A 62 20.01 37.96 -35.42
CA THR A 62 19.93 36.53 -35.09
C THR A 62 21.09 36.14 -34.19
N ILE A 63 20.81 35.74 -32.96
CA ILE A 63 21.82 35.18 -32.05
C ILE A 63 21.80 33.66 -32.23
N HIS A 64 22.92 33.11 -32.71
CA HIS A 64 23.14 31.67 -32.73
C HIS A 64 23.79 31.25 -31.42
N TYR A 65 23.11 30.42 -30.63
CA TYR A 65 23.70 29.85 -29.43
C TYR A 65 24.51 28.63 -29.80
N ASP A 66 25.78 28.56 -29.39
CA ASP A 66 26.63 27.40 -29.63
C ASP A 66 26.15 26.17 -28.87
N LEU A 67 26.37 24.99 -29.45
CA LEU A 67 25.95 23.71 -28.87
C LEU A 67 26.51 23.50 -27.46
N SER A 68 27.72 24.03 -27.18
CA SER A 68 28.37 23.91 -25.87
C SER A 68 27.59 24.58 -24.74
N GLU A 69 26.86 25.66 -25.01
CA GLU A 69 26.07 26.36 -24.00
C GLU A 69 24.78 25.60 -23.67
N ARG A 70 24.33 24.71 -24.56
CA ARG A 70 23.07 23.97 -24.44
C ARG A 70 23.20 22.60 -23.77
N ILE A 71 24.38 21.97 -23.89
CA ILE A 71 24.70 20.68 -23.25
C ILE A 71 24.29 20.59 -21.76
N PRO A 72 24.54 21.59 -20.89
CA PRO A 72 24.15 21.47 -19.48
C PRO A 72 22.64 21.27 -19.27
N TYR A 73 21.79 21.91 -20.10
CA TYR A 73 20.33 21.74 -20.01
C TYR A 73 19.89 20.32 -20.40
N LEU A 74 20.57 19.71 -21.37
CA LEU A 74 20.32 18.33 -21.78
C LEU A 74 20.71 17.34 -20.68
N ILE A 75 21.87 17.53 -20.05
CA ILE A 75 22.31 16.71 -18.90
C ILE A 75 21.32 16.83 -17.74
N ALA A 76 20.89 18.05 -17.40
CA ALA A 76 19.91 18.30 -16.35
C ALA A 76 18.56 17.63 -16.66
N THR A 77 18.10 17.69 -17.91
CA THR A 77 16.87 17.03 -18.36
C THR A 77 16.95 15.51 -18.17
N ILE A 78 18.05 14.88 -18.59
CA ILE A 78 18.25 13.44 -18.42
C ILE A 78 18.26 13.06 -16.93
N ALA A 79 18.95 13.84 -16.09
CA ALA A 79 19.01 13.60 -14.65
C ALA A 79 17.62 13.66 -14.00
N LEU A 80 16.81 14.68 -14.33
CA LEU A 80 15.44 14.80 -13.82
C LEU A 80 14.53 13.66 -14.28
N LEU A 81 14.69 13.22 -15.53
CA LEU A 81 13.93 12.11 -16.08
C LEU A 81 14.27 10.79 -15.37
N LEU A 82 15.53 10.54 -15.04
CA LEU A 82 15.94 9.40 -14.23
C LEU A 82 15.31 9.44 -12.82
N VAL A 83 15.29 10.60 -12.17
CA VAL A 83 14.62 10.77 -10.87
C VAL A 83 13.12 10.46 -10.98
N ALA A 84 12.45 10.97 -12.01
CA ALA A 84 11.03 10.70 -12.25
C ALA A 84 10.76 9.19 -12.43
N ILE A 85 11.58 8.49 -13.22
CA ILE A 85 11.46 7.04 -13.41
C ILE A 85 11.59 6.29 -12.08
N VAL A 86 12.60 6.62 -11.27
CA VAL A 86 12.81 5.98 -9.97
C VAL A 86 11.61 6.19 -9.06
N CYS A 87 11.07 7.42 -8.99
CA CYS A 87 9.86 7.72 -8.22
C CYS A 87 8.66 6.89 -8.68
N LEU A 88 8.43 6.78 -9.99
CA LEU A 88 7.32 5.99 -10.55
C LEU A 88 7.46 4.50 -10.27
N VAL A 89 8.67 3.94 -10.37
CA VAL A 89 8.94 2.54 -10.02
C VAL A 89 8.60 2.26 -8.56
N ILE A 90 8.97 3.16 -7.64
CA ILE A 90 8.64 3.03 -6.21
C ILE A 90 7.12 3.07 -6.01
N VAL A 91 6.42 4.03 -6.64
CA VAL A 91 4.96 4.14 -6.58
C VAL A 91 4.26 2.88 -7.08
N PHE A 92 4.71 2.33 -8.20
CA PHE A 92 4.16 1.10 -8.78
C PHE A 92 4.30 -0.08 -7.82
N ARG A 93 5.49 -0.27 -7.24
CA ARG A 93 5.76 -1.33 -6.27
C ARG A 93 4.91 -1.20 -5.01
N MET A 94 4.79 0.01 -4.45
CA MET A 94 3.93 0.26 -3.28
C MET A 94 2.46 -0.05 -3.59
N THR A 95 2.00 0.26 -4.81
CA THR A 95 0.62 0.00 -5.22
C THR A 95 0.35 -1.51 -5.33
N GLN A 96 1.30 -2.29 -5.84
CA GLN A 96 1.19 -3.75 -5.85
C GLN A 96 1.13 -4.33 -4.44
N LEU A 97 1.99 -3.86 -3.52
CA LEU A 97 1.99 -4.31 -2.13
C LEU A 97 0.68 -3.98 -1.41
N SER A 98 0.17 -2.76 -1.60
CA SER A 98 -1.12 -2.34 -1.04
C SER A 98 -2.28 -3.20 -1.55
N ARG A 99 -2.24 -3.62 -2.82
CA ARG A 99 -3.26 -4.53 -3.38
C ARG A 99 -3.21 -5.90 -2.70
N LYS A 100 -2.02 -6.46 -2.46
CA LYS A 100 -1.86 -7.72 -1.72
C LYS A 100 -2.44 -7.61 -0.31
N TYR A 101 -2.11 -6.54 0.42
CA TYR A 101 -2.59 -6.35 1.79
C TYR A 101 -4.10 -6.16 1.88
N LYS A 102 -4.72 -5.53 0.87
CA LYS A 102 -6.19 -5.47 0.75
C LYS A 102 -6.79 -6.86 0.59
N ASN A 103 -6.23 -7.69 -0.28
CA ASN A 103 -6.70 -9.06 -0.48
C ASN A 103 -6.57 -9.87 0.81
N TYR A 104 -5.44 -9.80 1.52
CA TYR A 104 -5.28 -10.44 2.83
C TYR A 104 -6.32 -9.95 3.84
N SER A 105 -6.52 -8.63 3.96
CA SER A 105 -7.52 -8.09 4.88
C SER A 105 -8.96 -8.54 4.56
N ALA A 106 -9.28 -8.78 3.29
CA ALA A 106 -10.60 -9.27 2.89
C ALA A 106 -10.82 -10.72 3.32
N VAL A 107 -9.78 -11.56 3.28
CA VAL A 107 -9.83 -12.96 3.73
C VAL A 107 -9.92 -13.06 5.26
N ILE A 108 -9.23 -12.18 5.97
CA ILE A 108 -9.15 -12.21 7.44
C ILE A 108 -10.45 -11.69 8.09
N ARG A 109 -11.18 -10.78 7.43
CA ARG A 109 -12.43 -10.22 7.96
C ARG A 109 -13.48 -11.30 8.18
N GLY A 110 -13.98 -11.39 9.41
CA GLY A 110 -15.04 -12.32 9.81
C GLY A 110 -14.54 -13.67 10.32
N ASN A 111 -13.23 -13.90 10.36
CA ASN A 111 -12.64 -15.12 10.90
C ASN A 111 -11.80 -14.81 12.14
N ASP A 112 -12.14 -15.43 13.27
CA ASP A 112 -11.41 -15.26 14.53
C ASP A 112 -10.09 -16.09 14.54
N LYS A 113 -10.01 -17.14 13.71
CA LYS A 113 -8.89 -18.07 13.59
C LYS A 113 -8.76 -18.55 12.13
N LEU A 114 -7.58 -18.44 11.53
CA LEU A 114 -7.30 -18.85 10.14
C LEU A 114 -5.95 -19.54 10.00
N LEU A 115 -5.89 -20.61 9.19
CA LEU A 115 -4.62 -21.20 8.78
C LEU A 115 -3.94 -20.31 7.73
N ILE A 116 -2.66 -20.02 7.95
CA ILE A 116 -1.86 -19.23 7.00
C ILE A 116 -1.76 -19.94 5.65
N GLN A 117 -1.78 -21.29 5.66
CA GLN A 117 -1.88 -22.09 4.44
C GLN A 117 -3.13 -21.75 3.63
N GLN A 118 -4.31 -21.63 4.27
CA GLN A 118 -5.55 -21.29 3.58
C GLN A 118 -5.49 -19.88 2.97
N ILE A 119 -4.89 -18.92 3.69
CA ILE A 119 -4.68 -17.56 3.17
C ILE A 119 -3.73 -17.60 1.97
N ALA A 120 -2.70 -18.45 2.01
CA ALA A 120 -1.73 -18.65 0.94
C ALA A 120 -2.38 -19.27 -0.31
N ASP A 121 -3.22 -20.29 -0.13
CA ASP A 121 -3.92 -20.97 -1.22
C ASP A 121 -4.91 -20.02 -1.92
N ILE A 122 -5.70 -19.26 -1.16
CA ILE A 122 -6.65 -18.26 -1.71
C ILE A 122 -5.93 -17.18 -2.52
N ASN A 123 -4.73 -16.77 -2.09
CA ASN A 123 -3.96 -15.70 -2.72
C ASN A 123 -2.89 -16.21 -3.69
N ASN A 124 -2.86 -17.51 -3.99
CA ASN A 124 -1.86 -18.17 -4.82
C ASN A 124 -0.43 -17.72 -4.48
N SER A 125 -0.11 -17.70 -3.19
CA SER A 125 1.13 -17.15 -2.63
C SER A 125 1.85 -18.18 -1.77
N ASN A 126 3.15 -18.02 -1.53
CA ASN A 126 3.89 -18.93 -0.67
C ASN A 126 3.51 -18.70 0.82
N PRO A 127 3.24 -19.75 1.62
CA PRO A 127 2.91 -19.61 3.05
C PRO A 127 3.94 -18.83 3.86
N ARG A 128 5.25 -19.00 3.58
CA ARG A 128 6.30 -18.22 4.24
C ARG A 128 6.22 -16.73 3.88
N GLN A 129 5.88 -16.42 2.63
CA GLN A 129 5.69 -15.04 2.21
C GLN A 129 4.47 -14.43 2.88
N VAL A 130 3.35 -15.16 2.92
CA VAL A 130 2.13 -14.72 3.60
C VAL A 130 2.38 -14.48 5.09
N MET A 131 3.10 -15.38 5.77
CA MET A 131 3.50 -15.22 7.17
C MET A 131 4.25 -13.89 7.38
N ASN A 132 5.27 -13.61 6.56
CA ASN A 132 6.04 -12.37 6.65
C ASN A 132 5.19 -11.13 6.32
N ASP A 133 4.32 -11.22 5.31
CA ASP A 133 3.44 -10.12 4.93
C ASP A 133 2.41 -9.82 6.03
N LEU A 134 1.83 -10.85 6.65
CA LEU A 134 0.92 -10.71 7.79
C LEU A 134 1.63 -10.12 9.01
N GLN A 135 2.85 -10.55 9.30
CA GLN A 135 3.66 -9.96 10.37
C GLN A 135 3.89 -8.47 10.12
N ASN A 136 4.29 -8.10 8.90
CA ASN A 136 4.47 -6.69 8.53
C ASN A 136 3.14 -5.90 8.64
N MET A 137 2.00 -6.51 8.34
CA MET A 137 0.68 -5.88 8.50
C MET A 137 0.32 -5.67 9.97
N ILE A 138 0.70 -6.59 10.87
CA ILE A 138 0.53 -6.45 12.32
C ILE A 138 1.46 -5.35 12.85
N ASP A 139 2.76 -5.43 12.53
CA ASP A 139 3.79 -4.49 13.00
C ASP A 139 3.50 -3.04 12.55
N SER A 140 2.90 -2.89 11.37
CA SER A 140 2.52 -1.58 10.82
C SER A 140 1.16 -1.06 11.31
N ASN A 141 0.49 -1.75 12.23
CA ASN A 141 -0.87 -1.47 12.69
C ASN A 141 -1.90 -1.39 11.54
N TYR A 142 -1.68 -2.16 10.45
CA TYR A 142 -2.65 -2.26 9.35
C TYR A 142 -3.77 -3.23 9.69
N ILE A 143 -3.45 -4.34 10.37
CA ILE A 143 -4.40 -5.23 11.03
C ILE A 143 -4.11 -5.20 12.52
N ASN A 144 -5.10 -4.78 13.32
CA ASN A 144 -4.98 -4.66 14.76
C ASN A 144 -5.74 -5.77 15.46
N GLY A 145 -5.23 -6.22 16.61
CA GLY A 145 -5.90 -7.26 17.39
C GLY A 145 -5.74 -8.65 16.80
N TYR A 146 -4.63 -8.92 16.13
CA TYR A 146 -4.25 -10.25 15.65
C TYR A 146 -2.81 -10.56 16.04
N TYR A 147 -2.51 -11.84 16.25
CA TYR A 147 -1.16 -12.35 16.40
C TYR A 147 -0.99 -13.63 15.57
N ILE A 148 0.27 -13.98 15.31
CA ILE A 148 0.64 -15.18 14.57
C ILE A 148 1.12 -16.24 15.57
N ASP A 149 0.46 -17.41 15.58
CA ASP A 149 0.99 -18.61 16.21
C ASP A 149 1.90 -19.34 15.21
N TYR A 150 3.20 -19.14 15.36
CA TYR A 150 4.21 -19.77 14.50
C TYR A 150 4.28 -21.29 14.65
N LYS A 151 3.87 -21.86 15.78
CA LYS A 151 3.90 -23.32 15.98
C LYS A 151 2.83 -24.01 15.14
N GLN A 152 1.65 -23.40 15.09
CA GLN A 152 0.49 -23.95 14.39
C GLN A 152 0.29 -23.34 13.00
N GLY A 153 1.02 -22.28 12.65
CA GLY A 153 0.86 -21.55 11.38
C GLY A 153 -0.50 -20.87 11.29
N LEU A 154 -0.97 -20.28 12.39
CA LEU A 154 -2.30 -19.68 12.50
C LEU A 154 -2.22 -18.18 12.69
N LEU A 155 -3.17 -17.48 12.09
CA LEU A 155 -3.51 -16.11 12.44
C LEU A 155 -4.70 -16.13 13.40
N VAL A 156 -4.55 -15.55 14.59
CA VAL A 156 -5.56 -15.59 15.66
C VAL A 156 -5.88 -14.17 16.11
N ALA A 157 -7.17 -13.86 16.25
CA ALA A 157 -7.60 -12.60 16.82
C ALA A 157 -7.30 -12.54 18.33
N ASN A 158 -6.86 -11.41 18.86
CA ASN A 158 -6.59 -11.22 20.30
C ASN A 158 -7.85 -11.43 21.15
N ASN A 159 -9.03 -11.18 20.57
CA ASN A 159 -10.32 -11.39 21.22
C ASN A 159 -10.86 -12.82 21.02
N TYR A 160 -10.06 -13.72 20.46
CA TYR A 160 -10.43 -15.12 20.27
C TYR A 160 -10.52 -15.78 21.65
N ASN A 161 -11.75 -15.89 22.14
CA ASN A 161 -12.05 -16.77 23.25
C ASN A 161 -12.29 -18.17 22.64
N PRO A 162 -11.46 -19.19 22.92
CA PRO A 162 -11.63 -20.54 22.37
C PRO A 162 -12.98 -21.17 22.74
N GLU A 163 -13.67 -20.56 23.70
CA GLU A 163 -14.95 -20.97 24.24
C GLU A 163 -16.05 -19.94 23.95
N LYS A 164 -16.42 -19.75 22.67
CA LYS A 164 -17.82 -19.39 22.38
C LYS A 164 -18.65 -20.64 22.61
N PHE A 165 -18.84 -20.97 23.89
CA PHE A 165 -19.81 -21.95 24.31
C PHE A 165 -21.17 -21.54 23.75
N VAL A 166 -21.63 -22.27 22.74
CA VAL A 166 -22.98 -22.09 22.22
C VAL A 166 -23.90 -22.56 23.34
N LYS A 167 -24.50 -21.61 24.05
CA LYS A 167 -25.52 -21.92 25.04
C LYS A 167 -26.77 -22.37 24.30
N LYS A 168 -27.20 -23.60 24.55
CA LYS A 168 -28.41 -24.18 23.97
C LYS A 168 -29.36 -24.51 25.11
N ILE A 169 -30.64 -24.23 24.90
CA ILE A 169 -31.68 -24.69 25.82
C ILE A 169 -31.98 -26.14 25.46
N VAL A 170 -31.66 -27.06 26.35
CA VAL A 170 -31.93 -28.50 26.21
C VAL A 170 -32.92 -28.90 27.30
N LYS A 171 -33.93 -29.70 26.93
CA LYS A 171 -34.88 -30.28 27.89
C LYS A 171 -34.24 -31.47 28.57
N CYS A 172 -34.31 -31.51 29.89
CA CYS A 172 -33.87 -32.66 30.68
C CYS A 172 -34.76 -33.88 30.37
N GLN A 173 -34.14 -35.03 30.09
CA GLN A 173 -34.87 -36.28 29.83
C GLN A 173 -35.53 -36.87 31.09
N SER A 174 -35.01 -36.59 32.29
CA SER A 174 -35.58 -37.09 33.55
C SER A 174 -36.76 -36.27 34.07
N CYS A 175 -36.64 -34.93 34.12
CA CYS A 175 -37.68 -34.07 34.72
C CYS A 175 -38.43 -33.18 33.72
N GLY A 176 -38.03 -33.16 32.44
CA GLY A 176 -38.66 -32.34 31.41
C GLY A 176 -38.32 -30.84 31.48
N ALA A 177 -37.59 -30.38 32.50
CA ALA A 177 -37.23 -28.98 32.67
C ALA A 177 -36.25 -28.48 31.60
N SER A 178 -36.41 -27.24 31.17
CA SER A 178 -35.50 -26.58 30.22
C SER A 178 -34.27 -26.06 30.96
N ASN A 179 -33.08 -26.50 30.54
CA ASN A 179 -31.81 -26.07 31.10
C ASN A 179 -30.98 -25.39 30.02
N GLU A 180 -30.29 -24.32 30.39
CA GLU A 180 -29.30 -23.67 29.52
C GLU A 180 -27.97 -24.42 29.69
N VAL A 181 -27.58 -25.17 28.67
CA VAL A 181 -26.35 -25.99 28.68
C VAL A 181 -25.34 -25.47 27.68
N VAL A 182 -24.07 -25.67 28.02
CA VAL A 182 -22.93 -25.34 27.20
C VAL A 182 -22.55 -26.57 26.36
N ILE A 183 -22.63 -26.46 25.03
CA ILE A 183 -22.28 -27.58 24.14
C ILE A 183 -20.81 -27.96 24.32
N GLY A 184 -20.55 -29.24 24.58
CA GLY A 184 -19.20 -29.79 24.76
C GLY A 184 -18.74 -29.95 26.22
N GLN A 185 -19.57 -29.55 27.20
CA GLN A 185 -19.34 -29.83 28.62
C GLN A 185 -20.45 -30.70 29.19
N SER A 186 -20.10 -31.60 30.11
CA SER A 186 -21.06 -32.34 30.92
C SER A 186 -21.80 -31.36 31.85
N ASN A 187 -23.10 -31.21 31.66
CA ASN A 187 -23.93 -30.33 32.48
C ASN A 187 -24.93 -31.16 33.30
N TYR A 188 -25.24 -30.69 34.51
CA TYR A 188 -26.27 -31.31 35.36
C TYR A 188 -27.54 -30.48 35.34
N CYS A 189 -28.70 -31.14 35.42
CA CYS A 189 -29.98 -30.47 35.48
C CYS A 189 -30.14 -29.69 36.79
N LYS A 190 -30.49 -28.40 36.72
CA LYS A 190 -30.70 -27.54 37.91
C LYS A 190 -31.83 -27.98 38.84
N TYR A 191 -32.71 -28.87 38.37
CA TYR A 191 -33.94 -29.25 39.07
C TYR A 191 -33.91 -30.67 39.62
N CYS A 192 -33.17 -31.58 39.00
CA CYS A 192 -33.17 -33.00 39.39
C CYS A 192 -31.78 -33.63 39.39
N ASP A 193 -30.72 -32.84 39.22
CA ASP A 193 -29.31 -33.26 39.22
C ASP A 193 -28.96 -34.40 38.25
N SER A 194 -29.83 -34.70 37.28
CA SER A 194 -29.55 -35.68 36.24
C SER A 194 -28.53 -35.12 35.24
N LEU A 195 -27.62 -35.95 34.76
CA LEU A 195 -26.69 -35.59 33.69
C LEU A 195 -27.46 -35.26 32.39
N ILE A 196 -27.16 -34.11 31.78
CA ILE A 196 -27.67 -33.68 30.48
C ILE A 196 -26.52 -33.78 29.47
N LEU A 197 -26.71 -34.63 28.46
CA LEU A 197 -25.81 -34.81 27.32
C LEU A 197 -26.20 -33.89 26.15
#